data_AF-A0A4U5P458-F1
#
_entry.id   AF-A0A4U5P458-F1
#
_cell.length_a   1.000
_cell.length_b   1.000
_cell.length_c   1.000
_cell.angle_alpha   90.00
_cell.angle_beta   90.00
_cell.angle_gamma   90.00
#
_symmetry.space_group_name_H-M   'P 1'
#
loop_
_entity.id
_entity.type
_entity.pdbx_description
1 polymer ?
#
loop_
_entity_poly.entity_id
_entity_poly.type
_entity_poly.pdbx_seq_one_letter_code
_entity_poly.pdbx_strand_id
1 'polypeptide(L)'
;MWKVVLDLDETLVCAYETSSLPPIIRTRAEEAGVKCFELECFSSEKDVEGKPDINHVTVFERPGLKEFLKQIGEFADLILFTAGSEGYASPLFDRIDVENRFSQRLFRPSTVSTEYRELVKDLSCLSKTHPCKRMLGLYFTRGSTCLNGFKCMAFLLLL
;
A
#
# COMPACT_ATOMS: atom_id res chain seq x y z
N MET A 1 -6.97 -13.11 -18.55
CA MET A 1 -7.41 -12.76 -17.19
C MET A 1 -6.98 -11.32 -16.91
N TRP A 2 -7.76 -10.55 -16.14
CA TRP A 2 -7.37 -9.19 -15.77
C TRP A 2 -6.30 -9.23 -14.68
N LYS A 3 -5.35 -8.29 -14.71
CA LYS A 3 -4.45 -8.02 -13.58
C LYS A 3 -4.78 -6.66 -12.99
N VAL A 4 -4.95 -6.60 -11.67
CA VAL A 4 -5.15 -5.35 -10.95
C VAL A 4 -3.98 -5.13 -10.02
N VAL A 5 -3.32 -3.98 -10.19
CA VAL A 5 -2.21 -3.55 -9.35
C VAL A 5 -2.71 -2.50 -8.37
N LEU A 6 -2.57 -2.78 -7.08
CA LEU A 6 -3.06 -1.93 -6.00
C LEU A 6 -1.87 -1.35 -5.23
N ASP A 7 -1.91 -0.04 -4.96
CA ASP A 7 -1.04 0.57 -3.96
C ASP A 7 -1.45 0.17 -2.55
N LEU A 8 -0.57 0.42 -1.57
CA LEU A 8 -0.86 0.25 -0.16
C LEU A 8 -1.34 1.55 0.49
N ASP A 9 -0.40 2.45 0.77
CA ASP A 9 -0.64 3.67 1.52
C ASP A 9 -1.52 4.65 0.73
N GLU A 10 -2.43 5.29 1.44
CA GLU A 10 -3.48 6.17 0.93
C GLU A 10 -4.44 5.53 -0.09
N THR A 11 -4.33 4.21 -0.32
CA THR A 11 -5.17 3.48 -1.29
C THR A 11 -5.97 2.37 -0.63
N LEU A 12 -5.31 1.44 0.07
CA LEU A 12 -5.95 0.38 0.85
C LEU A 12 -5.99 0.72 2.34
N VAL A 13 -5.01 1.49 2.82
CA VAL A 13 -4.87 1.91 4.20
C VAL A 13 -4.38 3.36 4.28
N CYS A 14 -4.50 3.98 5.45
CA CYS A 14 -3.75 5.18 5.82
C CYS A 14 -2.96 4.86 7.09
N ALA A 15 -1.66 5.18 7.10
CA ALA A 15 -0.77 4.84 8.19
C ALA A 15 -0.02 6.08 8.67
N TYR A 16 0.13 6.17 9.99
CA TYR A 16 0.90 7.20 10.66
C TYR A 16 1.90 6.56 11.60
N GLU A 17 3.05 7.20 11.78
CA GLU A 17 3.86 6.93 12.96
C GLU A 17 3.01 7.25 14.21
N THR A 18 2.92 6.30 15.15
CA THR A 18 2.00 6.37 16.29
C THR A 18 2.29 7.60 17.18
N SER A 19 3.57 7.94 17.34
CA SER A 19 4.04 9.11 18.10
C SER A 19 3.62 10.45 17.46
N SER A 20 3.48 10.46 16.13
CA SER A 20 3.20 11.66 15.33
C SER A 20 1.74 11.74 14.86
N LEU A 21 0.88 10.79 15.26
CA LEU A 21 -0.53 10.75 14.86
C LEU A 21 -1.31 11.94 15.46
N PRO A 22 -1.90 12.82 14.63
CA PRO A 22 -2.70 13.92 15.15
C PRO A 22 -3.96 13.42 15.88
N PRO A 23 -4.25 13.90 17.11
CA PRO A 23 -5.41 13.45 17.89
C PRO A 23 -6.74 13.57 17.12
N ILE A 24 -6.89 14.63 16.32
CA ILE A 24 -8.10 14.85 15.51
C ILE A 24 -8.37 13.73 14.50
N ILE A 25 -7.34 13.11 13.95
CA ILE A 25 -7.50 12.00 13.00
C ILE A 25 -7.97 10.75 13.75
N ARG A 26 -7.40 10.48 14.94
CA ARG A 26 -7.82 9.37 15.79
C ARG A 26 -9.30 9.49 16.18
N THR A 27 -9.71 10.65 16.70
CA THR A 27 -11.11 10.90 17.09
C THR A 27 -12.08 10.72 15.91
N ARG A 28 -11.76 11.29 14.74
CA ARG A 28 -12.61 11.14 13.55
C ARG A 28 -12.72 9.70 13.07
N ALA A 29 -11.61 8.96 13.09
CA ALA A 29 -11.61 7.55 12.71
C ALA A 29 -12.48 6.71 13.66
N GLU A 30 -12.40 6.97 14.97
CA GLU A 30 -13.25 6.32 15.98
C GLU A 30 -14.74 6.66 15.77
N GLU A 31 -15.09 7.93 15.58
CA GLU A 31 -16.46 8.39 15.31
C GLU A 31 -17.04 7.78 14.03
N ALA A 32 -16.21 7.63 12.99
CA ALA A 32 -16.60 7.00 11.73
C ALA A 32 -16.59 5.46 11.77
N GLY A 33 -16.19 4.85 12.90
CA GLY A 33 -16.10 3.40 13.04
C GLY A 33 -15.05 2.76 12.12
N VAL A 34 -14.00 3.51 11.77
CA VAL A 34 -12.91 3.00 10.93
C VAL A 34 -12.07 2.01 11.71
N LYS A 35 -11.87 0.82 11.13
CA LYS A 35 -11.01 -0.19 11.72
C LYS A 35 -9.58 0.30 11.76
N CYS A 36 -8.94 0.18 12.91
CA CYS A 36 -7.54 0.51 13.07
C CYS A 36 -6.80 -0.55 13.87
N PHE A 37 -5.48 -0.63 13.66
CA PHE A 37 -4.57 -1.45 14.44
C PHE A 37 -3.20 -0.80 14.51
N GLU A 38 -2.42 -1.18 15.52
CA GLU A 38 -1.04 -0.75 15.68
C GLU A 38 -0.10 -1.90 15.35
N LEU A 39 1.07 -1.60 14.79
CA LEU A 39 2.13 -2.57 14.57
C LEU A 39 3.52 -1.97 14.72
N GLU A 40 4.48 -2.85 15.01
CA GLU A 40 5.90 -2.58 14.94
C GLU A 40 6.43 -2.93 13.56
N CYS A 41 7.18 -2.01 12.97
CA CYS A 41 7.80 -2.15 11.65
C CYS A 41 9.31 -2.01 11.78
N PHE A 42 10.05 -2.75 10.97
CA PHE A 42 11.51 -2.68 10.99
C PHE A 42 12.00 -1.75 9.90
N SER A 43 12.77 -0.75 10.31
CA SER A 43 13.55 0.08 9.41
C SER A 43 14.70 -0.75 8.81
N SER A 44 14.98 -0.52 7.53
CA SER A 44 16.16 -1.08 6.86
C SER A 44 17.46 -0.39 7.28
N GLU A 45 17.37 0.74 7.98
CA GLU A 45 18.51 1.43 8.59
C GLU A 45 18.80 0.82 9.96
N LYS A 46 20.06 0.43 10.16
CA LYS A 46 20.54 -0.02 11.46
C LYS A 46 20.91 1.20 12.28
N ASP A 47 20.60 1.18 13.56
CA ASP A 47 21.10 2.19 14.48
C ASP A 47 22.64 2.11 14.61
N VAL A 48 23.21 3.05 15.37
CA VAL A 48 24.65 3.19 15.59
C VAL A 48 25.27 1.91 16.19
N GLU A 49 24.45 1.06 16.81
CA GLU A 49 24.82 -0.18 17.49
C GLU A 49 24.56 -1.43 16.62
N GLY A 50 24.05 -1.25 15.39
CA GLY A 50 23.77 -2.32 14.44
C GLY A 50 22.43 -3.02 14.67
N LYS A 51 21.60 -2.54 15.59
CA LYS A 51 20.26 -3.06 15.88
C LYS A 51 19.25 -2.44 14.90
N PRO A 52 18.24 -3.21 14.44
CA PRO A 52 17.19 -2.66 13.60
C PRO A 52 16.41 -1.61 14.36
N ASP A 53 16.23 -0.45 13.75
CA ASP A 53 15.36 0.60 14.26
C ASP A 53 13.89 0.17 14.13
N ILE A 54 13.11 0.36 15.20
CA ILE A 54 11.73 -0.12 15.30
C ILE A 54 10.78 1.07 15.27
N ASN A 55 9.92 1.10 14.26
CA ASN A 55 8.89 2.11 14.11
C ASN A 55 7.54 1.57 14.57
N HIS A 56 6.87 2.30 15.47
CA HIS A 56 5.49 2.03 15.85
C HIS A 56 4.56 2.82 14.92
N VAL A 57 3.68 2.11 14.22
CA VAL A 57 2.73 2.73 13.29
C VAL A 57 1.28 2.38 13.64
N THR A 58 0.41 3.37 13.53
CA THR A 58 -1.05 3.22 13.62
C THR A 58 -1.62 3.20 12.21
N VAL A 59 -2.36 2.14 11.88
CA VAL A 59 -2.91 1.89 10.54
C VAL A 59 -4.43 1.93 10.61
N PHE A 60 -5.04 2.65 9.67
CA PHE A 60 -6.47 2.73 9.46
C PHE A 60 -6.81 2.00 8.15
N GLU A 61 -7.67 0.99 8.21
CA GLU A 61 -8.18 0.30 7.02
C GLU A 61 -9.14 1.20 6.24
N ARG A 62 -9.09 1.12 4.91
CA ARG A 62 -10.06 1.87 4.11
C ARG A 62 -11.46 1.30 4.34
N PRO A 63 -12.48 2.13 4.59
CA PRO A 63 -13.84 1.63 4.70
C PRO A 63 -14.23 0.78 3.49
N GLY A 64 -14.73 -0.43 3.74
CA GLY A 64 -15.08 -1.42 2.71
C GLY A 64 -13.90 -2.20 2.10
N LEU A 65 -12.69 -2.11 2.67
CA LEU A 65 -11.48 -2.79 2.17
C LEU A 65 -11.70 -4.29 1.94
N LYS A 66 -12.27 -4.99 2.93
CA LYS A 66 -12.47 -6.44 2.86
C LYS A 66 -13.43 -6.83 1.73
N GLU A 67 -14.55 -6.15 1.63
CA GLU A 67 -15.57 -6.37 0.60
C GLU A 67 -15.01 -6.03 -0.79
N PHE A 68 -14.26 -4.94 -0.91
CA PHE A 68 -13.56 -4.54 -2.13
C PHE A 68 -12.59 -5.63 -2.60
N LEU A 69 -11.68 -6.10 -1.72
CA LEU A 69 -10.69 -7.13 -2.06
C LEU A 69 -11.36 -8.46 -2.43
N LYS A 70 -12.43 -8.83 -1.74
CA LYS A 70 -13.22 -10.03 -2.08
C LYS A 70 -13.80 -9.91 -3.49
N GLN A 71 -14.53 -8.84 -3.78
CA GLN A 71 -15.20 -8.67 -5.08
C GLN A 71 -14.19 -8.59 -6.22
N ILE A 72 -13.13 -7.78 -6.10
CA ILE A 72 -12.17 -7.61 -7.20
C ILE A 72 -11.33 -8.87 -7.45
N GLY A 73 -11.05 -9.65 -6.39
CA GLY A 73 -10.35 -10.93 -6.49
C GLY A 73 -11.14 -12.02 -7.23
N GLU A 74 -12.47 -11.89 -7.36
CA GLU A 74 -13.29 -12.81 -8.19
C GLU A 74 -13.06 -12.59 -9.69
N PHE A 75 -12.55 -11.43 -10.12
CA PHE A 75 -12.44 -11.04 -11.53
C PHE A 75 -11.01 -10.82 -12.03
N ALA A 76 -10.05 -10.64 -11.12
CA ALA A 76 -8.68 -10.28 -11.46
C ALA A 76 -7.64 -10.90 -10.52
N ASP A 77 -6.46 -11.15 -11.08
CA ASP A 77 -5.27 -11.46 -10.30
C ASP A 77 -4.77 -10.17 -9.64
N LEU A 78 -4.69 -10.17 -8.30
CA LEU A 78 -4.30 -8.99 -7.53
C LEU A 78 -2.79 -8.95 -7.28
N ILE A 79 -2.20 -7.80 -7.53
CA ILE A 79 -0.77 -7.53 -7.31
C ILE A 79 -0.63 -6.31 -6.41
N LEU A 80 0.12 -6.46 -5.33
CA LEU A 80 0.50 -5.33 -4.48
C LEU A 80 1.71 -4.66 -5.12
N PHE A 81 1.66 -3.36 -5.35
CA PHE A 81 2.83 -2.59 -5.76
C PHE A 81 2.89 -1.27 -4.98
N THR A 82 3.75 -1.24 -3.95
CA THR A 82 3.93 -0.11 -3.06
C THR A 82 5.35 0.49 -3.15
N ALA A 83 5.46 1.79 -2.87
CA ALA A 83 6.73 2.47 -2.67
C ALA A 83 7.25 2.34 -1.22
N GLY A 84 6.50 1.68 -0.34
CA GLY A 84 6.92 1.34 1.03
C GLY A 84 8.05 0.32 1.06
N SER A 85 8.94 0.43 2.05
CA SER A 85 9.98 -0.58 2.29
C SER A 85 9.34 -1.90 2.70
N GLU A 86 10.00 -3.02 2.41
CA GLU A 86 9.48 -4.35 2.73
C GLU A 86 9.30 -4.57 4.24
N GLY A 87 10.24 -4.06 5.07
CA GLY A 87 10.17 -4.15 6.53
C GLY A 87 8.99 -3.40 7.18
N TYR A 88 8.40 -2.46 6.46
CA TYR A 88 7.16 -1.76 6.83
C TYR A 88 5.93 -2.42 6.18
N ALA A 89 5.97 -2.56 4.86
CA ALA A 89 4.80 -2.90 4.08
C ALA A 89 4.39 -4.37 4.23
N SER A 90 5.34 -5.30 4.39
CA SER A 90 5.02 -6.72 4.52
C SER A 90 4.22 -7.03 5.79
N PRO A 91 4.67 -6.70 7.02
CA PRO A 91 3.93 -7.02 8.23
C PRO A 91 2.57 -6.30 8.29
N LEU A 92 2.46 -5.09 7.76
CA LEU A 92 1.18 -4.39 7.63
C LEU A 92 0.27 -5.17 6.68
N PHE A 93 0.76 -5.53 5.50
CA PHE A 93 -0.05 -6.17 4.47
C PHE A 93 -0.57 -7.54 4.91
N ASP A 94 0.22 -8.30 5.67
CA ASP A 94 -0.18 -9.59 6.23
C ASP A 94 -1.39 -9.48 7.19
N ARG A 95 -1.60 -8.31 7.82
CA ARG A 95 -2.78 -8.05 8.65
C ARG A 95 -4.05 -7.83 7.84
N ILE A 96 -3.95 -7.28 6.62
CA ILE A 96 -5.12 -6.91 5.81
C ILE A 96 -5.48 -7.97 4.74
N ASP A 97 -4.50 -8.75 4.25
CA ASP A 97 -4.72 -9.83 3.28
C ASP A 97 -4.69 -11.22 3.93
N VAL A 98 -5.55 -11.44 4.93
CA VAL A 98 -5.59 -12.68 5.71
C VAL A 98 -5.98 -13.94 4.91
N GLU A 99 -6.59 -13.78 3.72
CA GLU A 99 -6.96 -14.92 2.85
C GLU A 99 -5.98 -15.09 1.68
N ASN A 100 -4.84 -14.40 1.71
CA ASN A 100 -3.75 -14.52 0.73
C ASN A 100 -4.23 -14.38 -0.73
N ARG A 101 -4.99 -13.31 -1.00
CA ARG A 101 -5.61 -13.04 -2.31
C ARG A 101 -4.61 -12.54 -3.35
N PHE A 102 -3.50 -11.98 -2.92
CA PHE A 102 -2.53 -11.34 -3.81
C PHE A 102 -1.49 -12.35 -4.31
N SER A 103 -1.41 -12.49 -5.63
CA SER A 103 -0.48 -13.43 -6.27
C SER A 103 0.97 -12.96 -6.25
N GLN A 104 1.19 -11.65 -6.07
CA GLN A 104 2.51 -11.04 -6.11
C GLN A 104 2.57 -9.76 -5.27
N ARG A 105 3.71 -9.54 -4.61
CA ARG A 105 4.00 -8.34 -3.82
C ARG A 105 5.27 -7.68 -4.35
N LEU A 106 5.17 -6.41 -4.69
CA LEU A 106 6.26 -5.57 -5.17
C LEU A 106 6.43 -4.39 -4.21
N PHE A 107 7.57 -4.35 -3.53
CA PHE A 107 7.91 -3.29 -2.56
C PHE A 107 8.81 -2.23 -3.20
N ARG A 108 9.30 -1.28 -2.39
CA ARG A 108 10.22 -0.21 -2.81
C ARG A 108 11.35 -0.67 -3.75
N PRO A 109 12.08 -1.79 -3.52
CA PRO A 109 13.15 -2.21 -4.41
C PRO A 109 12.70 -2.56 -5.84
N SER A 110 11.41 -2.78 -6.06
CA SER A 110 10.81 -3.03 -7.38
C SER A 110 10.44 -1.75 -8.14
N THR A 111 10.54 -0.58 -7.49
CA THR A 111 10.37 0.71 -8.15
C THR A 111 11.63 1.10 -8.92
N VAL A 112 11.49 2.01 -9.87
CA VAL A 112 12.60 2.54 -10.68
C VAL A 112 12.74 4.04 -10.51
N SER A 113 13.96 4.53 -10.70
CA SER A 113 14.27 5.96 -10.76
C SER A 113 14.39 6.39 -12.21
N THR A 114 13.86 7.57 -12.50
CA THR A 114 13.95 8.24 -13.80
C THR A 114 14.59 9.60 -13.61
N GLU A 115 14.99 10.26 -14.69
CA GLU A 115 15.58 11.60 -14.63
C GLU A 115 14.67 12.65 -13.94
N TYR A 116 13.36 12.42 -13.90
CA TYR A 116 12.39 13.37 -13.32
C TYR A 116 11.81 12.93 -11.97
N ARG A 117 11.84 11.63 -11.66
CA ARG A 117 11.10 11.05 -10.54
C ARG A 117 11.76 9.81 -9.98
N GLU A 118 11.78 9.73 -8.66
CA GLU A 118 12.13 8.54 -7.89
C GLU A 118 10.90 7.67 -7.61
N LEU A 119 11.13 6.40 -7.26
CA LEU A 119 10.11 5.44 -6.82
C LEU A 119 8.96 5.23 -7.81
N VAL A 120 9.25 5.30 -9.10
CA VAL A 120 8.28 5.07 -10.18
C VAL A 120 7.91 3.60 -10.23
N LYS A 121 6.60 3.33 -10.23
CA LYS A 121 6.04 1.98 -10.38
C LYS A 121 5.90 1.65 -11.86
N ASP A 122 6.99 1.22 -12.47
CA ASP A 122 6.97 0.82 -13.89
C ASP A 122 6.27 -0.53 -14.07
N LEU A 123 5.04 -0.49 -14.57
CA LEU A 123 4.22 -1.68 -14.84
C LEU A 123 4.72 -2.50 -16.03
N SER A 124 5.66 -1.98 -16.84
CA SER A 124 6.27 -2.74 -17.94
C SER A 124 6.99 -4.00 -17.44
N CYS A 125 7.51 -3.99 -16.19
CA CYS A 125 8.17 -5.13 -15.58
C CYS A 125 7.21 -6.33 -15.41
N LEU A 126 5.92 -6.07 -15.19
CA LEU A 126 4.87 -7.09 -15.03
C LEU A 126 4.44 -7.71 -16.37
N SER A 127 4.66 -6.99 -17.47
CA SER A 127 4.31 -7.44 -18.82
C SER A 127 5.33 -8.44 -19.41
N LYS A 128 6.60 -8.36 -18.97
CA LYS A 128 7.69 -9.21 -19.46
C LYS A 128 7.59 -10.65 -18.95
N THR A 129 7.06 -10.85 -17.74
CA THR A 129 6.89 -12.20 -17.15
C THR A 129 5.61 -12.87 -17.64
N HIS A 130 4.56 -12.11 -17.98
CA HIS A 130 3.31 -12.62 -18.51
C HIS A 130 2.71 -11.61 -19.49
N PRO A 131 2.55 -11.93 -20.79
CA PRO A 131 1.94 -11.02 -21.76
C PRO A 131 0.45 -10.81 -21.43
N CYS A 132 0.16 -9.82 -20.60
CA CYS A 132 -1.18 -9.51 -20.14
C CYS A 132 -1.73 -8.30 -20.92
N LYS A 133 -2.85 -8.51 -21.62
CA LYS A 133 -3.46 -7.48 -22.49
C LYS A 133 -4.25 -6.41 -21.73
N ARG A 134 -4.48 -6.58 -20.41
CA ARG A 134 -5.36 -5.73 -19.61
C ARG A 134 -4.86 -5.64 -18.16
N MET A 135 -4.24 -4.51 -17.84
CA MET A 135 -3.71 -4.21 -16.52
C MET A 135 -4.32 -2.90 -16.03
N LEU A 136 -4.83 -2.91 -14.80
CA LEU A 136 -5.40 -1.74 -14.17
C LEU A 136 -4.65 -1.40 -12.89
N GLY A 137 -4.13 -0.19 -12.81
CA GLY A 137 -3.49 0.30 -11.60
C GLY A 137 -4.39 1.24 -10.81
N LEU A 138 -4.53 1.02 -9.50
CA LEU A 138 -5.23 1.93 -8.58
C LEU A 138 -4.22 2.46 -7.57
N TYR A 139 -4.03 3.79 -7.59
CA TYR A 139 -3.05 4.47 -6.75
C TYR A 139 -3.58 5.80 -6.26
N PHE A 140 -3.05 6.23 -5.11
CA PHE A 140 -3.14 7.60 -4.63
C PHE A 140 -1.92 8.41 -5.07
N THR A 141 -2.13 9.62 -5.58
CA THR A 141 -1.03 10.46 -6.08
C THR A 141 -0.73 11.64 -5.15
N ARG A 142 0.21 11.44 -4.23
CA ARG A 142 1.27 12.44 -4.00
C ARG A 142 2.57 11.84 -4.56
N GLY A 143 3.00 12.32 -5.72
CA GLY A 143 4.31 11.95 -6.33
C GLY A 143 4.36 10.69 -7.20
N SER A 144 3.60 9.63 -6.92
CA SER A 144 3.65 8.38 -7.71
C SER A 144 2.78 8.43 -8.96
N THR A 145 3.37 8.26 -10.15
CA THR A 145 2.63 8.16 -11.42
C THR A 145 2.83 6.79 -12.03
N CYS A 146 1.77 5.98 -12.00
CA CYS A 146 1.68 4.88 -12.94
C CYS A 146 1.17 5.44 -14.26
N LEU A 147 1.84 5.11 -15.36
CA LEU A 147 1.52 5.63 -16.70
C LEU A 147 0.13 5.21 -17.22
N ASN A 148 -0.53 4.22 -16.59
CA ASN A 148 -1.81 3.63 -17.03
C ASN A 148 -2.76 3.28 -15.85
N GLY A 149 -3.00 4.19 -14.90
CA GLY A 149 -3.82 3.92 -13.70
C GLY A 149 -5.05 4.82 -13.53
N PHE A 150 -6.11 4.30 -12.90
CA PHE A 150 -7.21 5.11 -12.38
C PHE A 150 -6.82 5.72 -11.04
N LYS A 151 -7.16 7.00 -10.87
CA LYS A 151 -6.84 7.76 -9.67
C LYS A 151 -7.86 7.50 -8.56
N CYS A 152 -7.40 7.10 -7.38
CA CYS A 152 -8.23 7.06 -6.18
C CYS A 152 -8.27 8.43 -5.49
N MET A 153 -9.41 8.75 -4.88
CA MET A 153 -9.48 9.83 -3.88
C MET A 153 -8.60 9.49 -2.68
N ALA A 154 -7.99 10.51 -2.06
CA ALA A 154 -7.19 10.36 -0.85
C ALA A 154 -8.01 9.69 0.25
N PHE A 155 -7.36 8.84 1.03
CA PHE A 155 -7.99 8.24 2.20
C PHE A 155 -8.49 9.31 3.16
N LEU A 156 -7.71 10.36 3.37
CA LEU A 156 -8.05 11.51 4.23
C LEU A 156 -9.26 12.32 3.78
N LEU A 157 -9.76 12.12 2.55
CA LEU A 157 -11.02 12.75 2.10
C LEU A 157 -12.25 11.89 2.45
N LEU A 158 -12.04 10.73 3.06
CA LEU A 158 -13.08 9.81 3.54
C LEU A 158 -13.24 9.86 5.08
N LEU A 159 -12.42 10.66 5.77
CA LEU A 159 -12.43 10.97 7.21
C LEU A 159 -12.65 12.48 7.43
#